data_AF-X0ULD1-F1
#
_entry.id   AF-X0ULD1-F1
#
_cell.length_a   1.000
_cell.length_b   1.000
_cell.length_c   1.000
_cell.angle_alpha   90.00
_cell.angle_beta   90.00
_cell.angle_gamma   90.00
#
_symmetry.space_group_name_H-M   'P 1'
#
loop_
_entity.id
_entity.type
_entity.pdbx_description
1 polymer ?
#
loop_
_entity_poly.entity_id
_entity_poly.type
_entity_poly.pdbx_seq_one_letter_code
_entity_poly.pdbx_strand_id
1 'polypeptide(L)'
;TGRNGTYNELMERLPRWKELIDLNGGQILKTVAIPELLYEDVKMIYYGGFKRCFLNFFRPYGASYELDQIKQLETEYHRVIKDFHMKPNFTLTDVNRYQEHWREQQGNLYVPHCGINAMGKAIGPDGMIYPCDDAVLLGEEYVMGSVWDGVDKAKEKLLRKKLNKLPDKCDGCELKCYPCPVCSVLNTDELASDPRDWFCELRKMQFRVVNQYLPKVPFKVVSGSF
;
A
#
# COMPACT_ATOMS: atom_id res chain seq x y z
N THR A 1 11.26 -10.30 17.43
CA THR A 1 12.46 -10.51 16.59
C THR A 1 12.07 -11.42 15.43
N GLY A 2 11.78 -10.85 14.24
CA GLY A 2 11.02 -11.52 13.18
C GLY A 2 11.82 -12.10 12.00
N ARG A 3 13.14 -12.29 12.13
CA ARG A 3 13.98 -12.85 11.06
C ARG A 3 14.26 -14.32 11.34
N ASN A 4 13.32 -15.20 11.02
CA ASN A 4 13.40 -16.66 11.27
C ASN A 4 14.36 -17.40 10.30
N GLY A 5 15.49 -16.82 9.92
CA GLY A 5 16.46 -17.44 8.99
C GLY A 5 15.98 -17.58 7.53
N THR A 6 14.69 -17.37 7.24
CA THR A 6 14.08 -17.46 5.91
C THR A 6 14.66 -16.49 4.88
N TYR A 7 15.30 -15.40 5.34
CA TYR A 7 16.00 -14.47 4.45
C TYR A 7 17.16 -15.14 3.71
N ASN A 8 17.96 -15.96 4.39
CA ASN A 8 19.12 -16.60 3.75
C ASN A 8 18.64 -17.61 2.69
N GLU A 9 17.62 -18.41 3.01
CA GLU A 9 17.00 -19.34 2.05
C GLU A 9 16.40 -18.62 0.85
N LEU A 10 15.76 -17.46 1.07
CA LEU A 10 15.25 -16.60 0.00
C LEU A 10 16.39 -16.12 -0.91
N MET A 11 17.49 -15.63 -0.31
CA MET A 11 18.63 -15.09 -1.05
C MET A 11 19.35 -16.14 -1.89
N GLU A 12 19.46 -17.38 -1.39
CA GLU A 12 20.02 -18.51 -2.16
C GLU A 12 19.19 -18.83 -3.41
N ARG A 13 17.86 -18.68 -3.33
CA ARG A 13 16.93 -18.98 -4.43
C ARG A 13 16.71 -17.80 -5.37
N LEU A 14 17.10 -16.60 -4.95
CA LEU A 14 16.83 -15.36 -5.67
C LEU A 14 17.39 -15.33 -7.10
N PRO A 15 18.56 -15.90 -7.43
CA PRO A 15 19.04 -15.96 -8.82
C PRO A 15 18.07 -16.70 -9.76
N ARG A 16 17.55 -17.86 -9.33
CA ARG A 16 16.55 -18.64 -10.08
C ARG A 16 15.24 -17.87 -10.20
N TRP A 17 14.85 -17.18 -9.14
CA TRP A 17 13.65 -16.36 -9.19
C TRP A 17 13.84 -15.21 -10.16
N LYS A 18 15.01 -14.56 -10.21
CA LYS A 18 15.32 -13.44 -11.14
C LYS A 18 15.07 -13.83 -12.59
N GLU A 19 15.49 -15.06 -12.94
CA GLU A 19 15.02 -15.88 -14.08
C GLU A 19 13.55 -15.63 -14.43
N LEU A 20 12.70 -16.18 -13.57
CA LEU A 20 11.25 -16.21 -13.71
C LEU A 20 10.62 -14.81 -13.61
N ILE A 21 11.20 -13.91 -12.82
CA ILE A 21 10.68 -12.57 -12.56
C ILE A 21 10.84 -11.66 -13.78
N ASP A 22 12.00 -11.70 -14.41
CA ASP A 22 12.28 -10.87 -15.59
C ASP A 22 11.39 -11.30 -16.77
N LEU A 23 10.99 -12.58 -16.82
CA LEU A 23 10.02 -13.11 -17.79
C LEU A 23 8.57 -12.69 -17.53
N ASN A 24 8.22 -12.23 -16.31
CA ASN A 24 6.83 -11.97 -15.90
C ASN A 24 6.56 -10.51 -15.49
N GLY A 25 7.31 -9.54 -16.04
CA GLY A 25 7.03 -8.11 -15.83
C GLY A 25 7.61 -7.51 -14.54
N GLY A 26 8.59 -8.19 -13.93
CA GLY A 26 9.39 -7.70 -12.81
C GLY A 26 8.75 -7.85 -11.42
N GLN A 27 9.56 -7.72 -10.37
CA GLN A 27 9.09 -7.81 -8.98
C GLN A 27 8.82 -6.45 -8.36
N ILE A 28 7.83 -6.40 -7.47
CA ILE A 28 7.72 -5.39 -6.43
C ILE A 28 7.82 -6.16 -5.12
N LEU A 29 8.90 -5.98 -4.37
CA LEU A 29 8.95 -6.51 -3.02
C LEU A 29 8.29 -5.49 -2.08
N LYS A 30 7.22 -5.92 -1.43
CA LYS A 30 6.49 -5.12 -0.45
C LYS A 30 7.11 -5.35 0.92
N THR A 31 7.56 -4.30 1.58
CA THR A 31 8.00 -4.35 2.98
C THR A 31 7.08 -3.53 3.87
N VAL A 32 6.94 -3.91 5.12
CA VAL A 32 6.20 -3.12 6.12
C VAL A 32 7.14 -2.04 6.66
N ALA A 33 6.66 -0.80 6.77
CA ALA A 33 7.44 0.29 7.35
C ALA A 33 7.53 0.14 8.88
N ILE A 34 8.52 -0.61 9.36
CA ILE A 34 8.83 -0.76 10.77
C ILE A 34 9.80 0.37 11.17
N PRO A 35 9.48 1.22 12.17
CA PRO A 35 10.25 2.43 12.48
C PRO A 35 11.75 2.20 12.63
N GLU A 36 12.15 1.12 13.29
CA GLU A 36 13.54 0.81 13.60
C GLU A 36 14.25 -0.06 12.54
N LEU A 37 13.52 -0.59 11.55
CA LEU A 37 14.08 -1.47 10.53
C LEU A 37 13.95 -0.94 9.10
N LEU A 38 13.14 0.10 8.87
CA LEU A 38 12.76 0.57 7.54
C LEU A 38 13.97 0.73 6.59
N TYR A 39 15.01 1.44 7.02
CA TYR A 39 16.19 1.65 6.17
C TYR A 39 16.94 0.35 5.87
N GLU A 40 17.20 -0.47 6.89
CA GLU A 40 17.95 -1.72 6.71
C GLU A 40 17.16 -2.72 5.86
N ASP A 41 15.83 -2.76 5.97
CA ASP A 41 14.99 -3.59 5.12
C ASP A 41 15.07 -3.13 3.65
N VAL A 42 14.95 -1.83 3.37
CA VAL A 42 15.09 -1.32 1.99
C VAL A 42 16.48 -1.56 1.43
N LYS A 43 17.52 -1.37 2.25
CA LYS A 43 18.91 -1.66 1.90
C LYS A 43 19.10 -3.12 1.52
N MET A 44 18.53 -4.05 2.29
CA MET A 44 18.58 -5.48 1.99
C MET A 44 17.84 -5.81 0.68
N ILE A 45 16.68 -5.20 0.44
CA ILE A 45 15.93 -5.36 -0.81
C ILE A 45 16.76 -4.86 -2.02
N TYR A 46 17.35 -3.68 -1.91
CA TYR A 46 18.20 -3.11 -2.95
C TYR A 46 19.42 -4.01 -3.24
N TYR A 47 20.18 -4.39 -2.22
CA TYR A 47 21.38 -5.22 -2.40
C TYR A 47 21.05 -6.67 -2.77
N GLY A 48 19.84 -7.14 -2.48
CA GLY A 48 19.36 -8.41 -3.00
C GLY A 48 19.14 -8.39 -4.52
N GLY A 49 19.10 -7.22 -5.15
CA GLY A 49 18.96 -7.09 -6.60
C GLY A 49 17.51 -7.02 -7.08
N PHE A 50 16.57 -6.75 -6.17
CA PHE A 50 15.20 -6.41 -6.53
C PHE A 50 15.18 -5.05 -7.24
N LYS A 51 14.37 -4.91 -8.30
CA LYS A 51 14.27 -3.68 -9.09
C LYS A 51 13.25 -2.68 -8.54
N ARG A 52 12.27 -3.14 -7.76
CA ARG A 52 11.23 -2.28 -7.18
C ARG A 52 10.92 -2.69 -5.75
N CYS A 53 10.76 -1.69 -4.90
CA CYS A 53 10.29 -1.83 -3.53
C CYS A 53 9.00 -1.03 -3.36
N PHE A 54 8.05 -1.55 -2.59
CA PHE A 54 6.88 -0.81 -2.14
C PHE A 54 6.87 -0.76 -0.62
N LEU A 55 6.93 0.45 -0.07
CA LEU A 55 6.87 0.64 1.38
C LEU A 55 5.43 0.67 1.82
N ASN A 56 5.03 -0.37 2.54
CA ASN A 56 3.71 -0.45 3.13
C ASN A 56 3.71 0.18 4.52
N PHE A 57 3.33 1.45 4.58
CA PHE A 57 3.10 2.18 5.82
C PHE A 57 1.76 1.83 6.50
N PHE A 58 0.83 1.20 5.78
CA PHE A 58 -0.42 0.72 6.36
C PHE A 58 -0.25 -0.77 6.63
N ARG A 59 0.09 -1.09 7.87
CA ARG A 59 0.28 -2.49 8.26
C ARG A 59 -1.01 -3.27 7.92
N PRO A 60 -0.92 -4.41 7.21
CA PRO A 60 -2.05 -5.31 7.17
C PRO A 60 -2.32 -5.75 8.63
N TYR A 61 -3.58 -6.06 8.95
CA TYR A 61 -3.98 -6.58 10.27
C TYR A 61 -3.99 -5.58 11.45
N GLY A 62 -4.27 -4.30 11.19
CA GLY A 62 -4.70 -3.37 12.26
C GLY A 62 -3.61 -2.85 13.20
N ALA A 63 -2.33 -3.04 12.88
CA ALA A 63 -1.27 -2.46 13.70
C ALA A 63 -1.18 -0.94 13.52
N SER A 64 -1.36 -0.21 14.63
CA SER A 64 -1.22 1.24 14.76
C SER A 64 0.22 1.65 15.01
N TYR A 65 0.51 2.94 14.78
CA TYR A 65 1.75 3.57 15.25
C TYR A 65 1.46 4.44 16.46
N GLU A 66 2.42 4.50 17.36
CA GLU A 66 2.51 5.58 18.34
C GLU A 66 3.07 6.85 17.67
N LEU A 67 2.74 8.04 18.20
CA LEU A 67 3.13 9.30 17.57
C LEU A 67 4.65 9.53 17.55
N ASP A 68 5.39 8.98 18.52
CA ASP A 68 6.85 9.00 18.57
C ASP A 68 7.47 8.08 17.51
N GLN A 69 6.87 6.92 17.24
CA GLN A 69 7.28 6.02 16.17
C GLN A 69 7.17 6.69 14.79
N ILE A 70 6.21 7.60 14.59
CA ILE A 70 6.09 8.37 13.34
C ILE A 70 7.31 9.30 13.14
N LYS A 71 7.84 9.91 14.22
CA LYS A 71 9.05 10.75 14.13
C LYS A 71 10.28 9.93 13.74
N GLN A 72 10.39 8.73 14.27
CA GLN A 72 11.45 7.80 13.88
C GLN A 72 11.28 7.35 12.42
N LEU A 73 10.06 7.01 12.01
CA LEU A 73 9.75 6.68 10.61
C LEU A 73 10.09 7.81 9.66
N GLU A 74 9.81 9.06 10.03
CA GLU A 74 10.19 10.23 9.23
C GLU A 74 11.70 10.26 8.98
N THR A 75 12.48 10.07 10.04
CA THR A 75 13.95 10.04 9.97
C THR A 75 14.44 8.92 9.03
N GLU A 76 13.91 7.71 9.19
CA GLU A 76 14.28 6.57 8.34
C GLU A 76 13.79 6.73 6.90
N TYR A 77 12.61 7.33 6.69
CA TYR A 77 12.06 7.54 5.36
C TYR A 77 12.88 8.59 4.59
N HIS A 78 13.33 9.66 5.25
CA HIS A 78 14.30 10.60 4.68
C HIS A 78 15.57 9.89 4.20
N ARG A 79 16.14 9.01 5.03
CA ARG A 79 17.34 8.23 4.68
C ARG A 79 17.08 7.32 3.48
N VAL A 80 15.95 6.61 3.48
CA VAL A 80 15.54 5.73 2.39
C VAL A 80 15.42 6.49 1.06
N ILE A 81 14.69 7.62 1.04
CA ILE A 81 14.50 8.37 -0.19
C ILE A 81 15.84 8.93 -0.68
N LYS A 82 16.62 9.53 0.21
CA LYS A 82 17.93 10.11 -0.12
C LYS A 82 18.87 9.09 -0.78
N ASP A 83 18.94 7.90 -0.22
CA ASP A 83 19.95 6.92 -0.62
C ASP A 83 19.48 6.00 -1.76
N PHE A 84 18.16 5.79 -1.93
CA PHE A 84 17.64 4.80 -2.88
C PHE A 84 16.71 5.36 -3.98
N HIS A 85 16.01 6.47 -3.78
CA HIS A 85 15.02 6.97 -4.77
C HIS A 85 15.66 7.38 -6.11
N MET A 86 16.89 7.88 -6.07
CA MET A 86 17.61 8.36 -7.26
C MET A 86 18.49 7.29 -7.93
N LYS A 87 18.34 6.02 -7.55
CA LYS A 87 19.14 4.93 -8.13
C LYS A 87 18.56 4.51 -9.49
N PRO A 88 19.39 4.43 -10.57
CA PRO A 88 18.89 4.25 -11.94
C PRO A 88 18.18 2.91 -12.19
N ASN A 89 18.44 1.89 -11.36
CA ASN A 89 17.90 0.53 -11.53
C ASN A 89 17.03 0.08 -10.34
N PHE A 90 16.57 1.03 -9.53
CA PHE A 90 15.75 0.74 -8.36
C PHE A 90 14.64 1.76 -8.19
N THR A 91 13.42 1.29 -8.01
CA THR A 91 12.26 2.15 -7.85
C THR A 91 11.65 1.99 -6.46
N LEU A 92 11.52 3.09 -5.74
CA LEU A 92 10.64 3.20 -4.59
C LEU A 92 9.22 3.52 -5.09
N THR A 93 8.42 2.48 -5.26
CA THR A 93 7.14 2.52 -5.96
C THR A 93 6.14 3.44 -5.26
N ASP A 94 6.10 3.43 -3.92
CA ASP A 94 5.24 4.31 -3.14
C ASP A 94 5.64 5.78 -3.32
N VAL A 95 6.95 6.10 -3.25
CA VAL A 95 7.47 7.46 -3.42
C VAL A 95 7.12 8.00 -4.80
N ASN A 96 7.40 7.24 -5.86
CA ASN A 96 7.06 7.63 -7.24
C ASN A 96 5.55 7.87 -7.37
N ARG A 97 4.74 6.95 -6.85
CA ARG A 97 3.27 7.07 -6.89
C ARG A 97 2.78 8.32 -6.17
N TYR A 98 3.34 8.65 -5.00
CA TYR A 98 3.00 9.90 -4.30
C TYR A 98 3.38 11.14 -5.11
N GLN A 99 4.56 11.15 -5.73
CA GLN A 99 5.02 12.28 -6.52
C GLN A 99 4.21 12.46 -7.82
N GLU A 100 3.86 11.38 -8.50
CA GLU A 100 3.01 11.38 -9.70
C GLU A 100 1.60 11.85 -9.39
N HIS A 101 0.95 11.21 -8.40
CA HIS A 101 -0.39 11.58 -7.98
C HIS A 101 -0.46 13.01 -7.49
N TRP A 102 0.56 13.53 -6.80
CA TRP A 102 0.58 14.94 -6.41
C TRP A 102 0.46 15.88 -7.62
N ARG A 103 1.21 15.61 -8.71
CA ARG A 103 1.17 16.44 -9.92
C ARG A 103 -0.21 16.44 -10.59
N GLU A 104 -0.93 15.34 -10.50
CA GLU A 104 -2.27 15.17 -11.06
C GLU A 104 -3.38 15.73 -10.15
N GLN A 105 -3.13 15.87 -8.85
CA GLN A 105 -4.16 16.08 -7.82
C GLN A 105 -4.30 17.52 -7.31
N GLN A 106 -3.61 18.51 -7.91
CA GLN A 106 -3.90 19.92 -7.61
C GLN A 106 -5.36 20.32 -7.93
N GLY A 107 -6.14 19.47 -8.60
CA GLY A 107 -7.56 19.71 -8.90
C GLY A 107 -8.56 18.60 -8.57
N ASN A 108 -8.18 17.34 -8.27
CA ASN A 108 -9.16 16.25 -8.14
C ASN A 108 -8.83 15.18 -7.08
N LEU A 109 -9.89 14.61 -6.50
CA LEU A 109 -9.93 13.72 -5.34
C LEU A 109 -9.11 12.43 -5.51
N TYR A 110 -8.16 12.14 -4.60
CA TYR A 110 -7.47 10.86 -4.58
C TYR A 110 -8.35 9.77 -3.96
N VAL A 111 -9.12 9.03 -4.75
CA VAL A 111 -9.66 7.76 -4.26
C VAL A 111 -8.57 6.70 -4.46
N PRO A 112 -8.04 6.04 -3.40
CA PRO A 112 -7.09 4.96 -3.60
C PRO A 112 -7.73 3.88 -4.47
N HIS A 113 -7.15 3.61 -5.64
CA HIS A 113 -7.50 2.48 -6.50
C HIS A 113 -6.98 1.15 -5.92
N CYS A 114 -7.31 0.88 -4.66
CA CYS A 114 -7.19 -0.47 -4.08
C CYS A 114 -8.41 -1.29 -4.52
N GLY A 115 -8.26 -2.61 -4.62
CA GLY A 115 -9.33 -3.51 -5.07
C GLY A 115 -10.67 -3.32 -4.36
N ILE A 116 -10.63 -3.00 -3.06
CA ILE A 116 -11.82 -2.84 -2.23
C ILE A 116 -12.73 -1.67 -2.64
N ASN A 117 -12.15 -0.51 -2.96
CA ASN A 117 -12.89 0.71 -3.34
C ASN A 117 -13.09 0.81 -4.87
N ALA A 118 -12.29 0.06 -5.64
CA ALA A 118 -12.39 -0.03 -7.09
C ALA A 118 -13.32 -1.19 -7.50
N MET A 119 -12.91 -2.01 -8.47
CA MET A 119 -13.65 -3.19 -8.98
C MET A 119 -12.93 -4.51 -8.66
N GLY A 120 -12.06 -4.51 -7.65
CA GLY A 120 -11.30 -5.66 -7.22
C GLY A 120 -12.18 -6.84 -6.83
N LYS A 121 -11.62 -8.03 -7.01
CA LYS A 121 -12.22 -9.32 -6.69
C LYS A 121 -11.12 -10.22 -6.16
N ALA A 122 -11.36 -10.81 -5.01
CA ALA A 122 -10.55 -11.90 -4.49
C ALA A 122 -11.44 -13.14 -4.33
N ILE A 123 -10.84 -14.31 -4.42
CA ILE A 123 -11.53 -15.58 -4.24
C ILE A 123 -10.93 -16.21 -2.99
N GLY A 124 -11.77 -16.46 -1.98
CA GLY A 124 -11.39 -17.16 -0.77
C GLY A 124 -11.16 -18.66 -1.04
N PRO A 125 -10.48 -19.37 -0.14
CA PRO A 125 -10.30 -20.83 -0.24
C PRO A 125 -11.63 -21.60 -0.16
N ASP A 126 -12.69 -20.96 0.32
CA ASP A 126 -14.08 -21.44 0.35
C ASP A 126 -14.80 -21.30 -1.01
N GLY A 127 -14.15 -20.71 -2.00
CA GLY A 127 -14.74 -20.43 -3.32
C GLY A 127 -15.66 -19.21 -3.33
N MET A 128 -15.71 -18.42 -2.26
CA MET A 128 -16.50 -17.18 -2.21
C MET A 128 -15.72 -16.00 -2.79
N ILE A 129 -16.44 -15.08 -3.41
CA ILE A 129 -15.88 -13.88 -4.05
C ILE A 129 -16.00 -12.68 -3.11
N TYR A 130 -14.89 -12.01 -2.82
CA TYR A 130 -14.78 -10.85 -1.93
C TYR A 130 -14.31 -9.60 -2.69
N PRO A 131 -14.57 -8.38 -2.19
CA PRO A 131 -14.16 -7.12 -2.86
C PRO A 131 -12.65 -6.89 -2.84
N CYS A 132 -11.92 -7.49 -1.90
CA CYS A 132 -10.46 -7.57 -1.91
C CYS A 132 -9.99 -8.82 -1.16
N ASP A 133 -8.70 -9.10 -1.23
CA ASP A 133 -8.02 -10.20 -0.55
C ASP A 133 -8.21 -10.13 0.97
N ASP A 134 -8.01 -8.97 1.58
CA ASP A 134 -8.18 -8.83 3.04
C ASP A 134 -9.66 -8.87 3.49
N ALA A 135 -10.63 -8.67 2.59
CA ALA A 135 -12.06 -8.67 2.96
C ALA A 135 -12.58 -10.08 3.30
N VAL A 136 -11.82 -11.14 2.99
CA VAL A 136 -12.10 -12.50 3.47
C VAL A 136 -12.16 -12.58 5.00
N LEU A 137 -11.40 -11.71 5.68
CA LEU A 137 -11.33 -11.67 7.14
C LEU A 137 -12.58 -11.08 7.80
N LEU A 138 -13.40 -10.37 7.02
CA LEU A 138 -14.60 -9.70 7.52
C LEU A 138 -15.84 -10.61 7.51
N GLY A 139 -15.71 -11.83 6.99
CA GLY A 139 -16.78 -12.83 7.00
C GLY A 139 -17.81 -12.70 5.86
N GLU A 140 -18.88 -13.49 5.98
CA GLU A 140 -19.84 -13.76 4.90
C GLU A 140 -20.63 -12.51 4.44
N GLU A 141 -20.75 -11.49 5.28
CA GLU A 141 -21.46 -10.26 4.95
C GLU A 141 -20.77 -9.45 3.83
N TYR A 142 -19.48 -9.70 3.59
CA TYR A 142 -18.68 -9.08 2.52
C TYR A 142 -18.53 -9.94 1.27
N VAL A 143 -19.18 -11.12 1.23
CA VAL A 143 -19.20 -11.97 0.04
C VAL A 143 -20.05 -11.30 -1.05
N MET A 144 -19.58 -11.25 -2.29
CA MET A 144 -20.30 -10.72 -3.46
C MET A 144 -20.78 -11.81 -4.42
N GLY A 145 -20.48 -13.08 -4.14
CA GLY A 145 -20.85 -14.21 -4.99
C GLY A 145 -19.96 -15.43 -4.73
N SER A 146 -20.00 -16.41 -5.61
CA SER A 146 -19.19 -17.63 -5.53
C SER A 146 -18.53 -17.92 -6.89
N VAL A 147 -17.50 -18.77 -6.91
CA VAL A 147 -16.91 -19.24 -8.19
C VAL A 147 -17.87 -20.13 -8.99
N TRP A 148 -18.92 -20.64 -8.36
CA TRP A 148 -19.91 -21.53 -8.98
C TRP A 148 -21.03 -20.73 -9.64
N ASP A 149 -21.50 -19.68 -8.98
CA ASP A 149 -22.65 -18.87 -9.40
C ASP A 149 -22.24 -17.52 -10.02
N GLY A 150 -20.96 -17.17 -9.93
CA GLY A 150 -20.42 -15.88 -10.33
C GLY A 150 -20.73 -14.78 -9.32
N VAL A 151 -20.57 -13.53 -9.77
CA VAL A 151 -20.79 -12.33 -8.94
C VAL A 151 -22.26 -11.91 -8.98
N ASP A 152 -22.91 -11.87 -7.82
CA ASP A 152 -24.21 -11.21 -7.65
C ASP A 152 -24.02 -9.69 -7.80
N LYS A 153 -24.53 -9.14 -8.90
CA LYS A 153 -24.40 -7.72 -9.23
C LYS A 153 -25.17 -6.79 -8.29
N ALA A 154 -26.27 -7.25 -7.72
CA ALA A 154 -27.02 -6.45 -6.75
C ALA A 154 -26.25 -6.39 -5.43
N LYS A 155 -25.70 -7.52 -4.97
CA LYS A 155 -24.88 -7.60 -3.75
C LYS A 155 -23.57 -6.82 -3.91
N GLU A 156 -22.86 -6.96 -5.04
CA GLU A 156 -21.66 -6.18 -5.38
C GLU A 156 -21.95 -4.67 -5.32
N LYS A 157 -23.03 -4.21 -5.96
CA LYS A 157 -23.39 -2.79 -5.99
C LYS A 157 -23.71 -2.24 -4.59
N LEU A 158 -24.47 -2.98 -3.79
CA LEU A 158 -24.81 -2.57 -2.43
C LEU A 158 -23.56 -2.50 -1.54
N LEU A 159 -22.71 -3.53 -1.61
CA LEU A 159 -21.48 -3.59 -0.83
C LEU A 159 -20.51 -2.47 -1.20
N ARG A 160 -20.27 -2.23 -2.50
CA ARG A 160 -19.39 -1.14 -2.95
C ARG A 160 -19.92 0.24 -2.54
N LYS A 161 -21.24 0.44 -2.51
CA LYS A 161 -21.81 1.69 -1.97
C LYS A 161 -21.45 1.90 -0.49
N LYS A 162 -21.46 0.83 0.31
CA LYS A 162 -21.05 0.90 1.72
C LYS A 162 -19.55 1.18 1.83
N LEU A 163 -18.73 0.41 1.11
CA LEU A 163 -17.26 0.48 1.16
C LEU A 163 -16.69 1.84 0.74
N ASN A 164 -17.38 2.53 -0.17
CA ASN A 164 -16.97 3.85 -0.64
C ASN A 164 -17.43 5.00 0.27
N LYS A 165 -18.07 4.72 1.41
CA LYS A 165 -18.39 5.76 2.40
C LYS A 165 -17.10 6.24 3.06
N LEU A 166 -16.85 7.54 2.98
CA LEU A 166 -15.75 8.19 3.70
C LEU A 166 -16.10 8.39 5.18
N PRO A 167 -15.11 8.28 6.10
CA PRO A 167 -15.25 8.77 7.47
C PRO A 167 -15.44 10.29 7.50
N ASP A 168 -16.19 10.78 8.48
CA ASP A 168 -16.55 12.21 8.59
C ASP A 168 -15.31 13.09 8.77
N LYS A 169 -14.30 12.66 9.55
CA LYS A 169 -13.01 13.37 9.71
C LYS A 169 -12.21 13.48 8.41
N CYS A 170 -12.46 12.57 7.47
CA CYS A 170 -11.79 12.54 6.18
C CYS A 170 -12.55 13.32 5.10
N ASP A 171 -13.84 13.58 5.30
CA ASP A 171 -14.64 14.40 4.41
C ASP A 171 -14.12 15.84 4.40
N GLY A 172 -13.87 16.39 3.22
CA GLY A 172 -13.26 17.71 3.08
C GLY A 172 -11.80 17.87 3.56
N CYS A 173 -11.14 16.81 4.03
CA CYS A 173 -9.72 16.87 4.43
C CYS A 173 -8.82 17.23 3.23
N GLU A 174 -7.91 18.19 3.38
CA GLU A 174 -7.00 18.62 2.30
C GLU A 174 -6.14 17.48 1.74
N LEU A 175 -5.68 16.58 2.62
CA LEU A 175 -4.93 15.39 2.22
C LEU A 175 -5.81 14.27 1.66
N LYS A 176 -7.14 14.42 1.75
CA LYS A 176 -8.17 13.47 1.32
C LYS A 176 -7.76 12.05 1.73
N CYS A 177 -7.77 11.83 3.04
CA CYS A 177 -7.40 10.55 3.64
C CYS A 177 -8.48 9.49 3.35
N TYR A 178 -8.08 8.30 2.91
CA TYR A 178 -8.99 7.17 2.70
C TYR A 178 -8.44 5.97 3.46
N PRO A 179 -8.82 5.79 4.74
CA PRO A 179 -8.46 4.59 5.47
C PRO A 179 -9.05 3.35 4.78
N CYS A 180 -8.36 2.23 4.87
CA CYS A 180 -8.84 0.96 4.31
C CYS A 180 -10.10 0.52 5.06
N PRO A 181 -11.25 0.29 4.40
CA PRO A 181 -12.46 -0.16 5.06
C PRO A 181 -12.28 -1.46 5.86
N VAL A 182 -11.47 -2.40 5.36
CA VAL A 182 -11.15 -3.62 6.13
C VAL A 182 -10.46 -3.29 7.44
N CYS A 183 -9.46 -2.40 7.41
CA CYS A 183 -8.78 -1.99 8.63
C CYS A 183 -9.72 -1.25 9.57
N SER A 184 -10.63 -0.41 9.06
CA SER A 184 -11.63 0.25 9.89
C SER A 184 -12.48 -0.77 10.65
N VAL A 185 -13.06 -1.75 9.94
CA VAL A 185 -13.87 -2.82 10.57
C VAL A 185 -13.05 -3.62 11.57
N LEU A 186 -11.85 -4.10 11.20
CA LEU A 186 -11.04 -4.91 12.10
C LEU A 186 -10.59 -4.19 13.39
N ASN A 187 -10.54 -2.86 13.40
CA ASN A 187 -10.11 -2.08 14.57
C ASN A 187 -11.25 -1.46 15.38
N THR A 188 -12.44 -1.34 14.79
CA THR A 188 -13.54 -0.54 15.37
C THR A 188 -14.92 -1.16 15.18
N ASP A 189 -15.03 -2.26 14.45
CA ASP A 189 -16.29 -2.87 13.99
C ASP A 189 -17.15 -1.95 13.09
N GLU A 190 -16.59 -0.85 12.59
CA GLU A 190 -17.27 0.11 11.71
C GLU A 190 -16.53 0.31 10.38
N LEU A 191 -17.28 0.33 9.27
CA LEU A 191 -16.72 0.42 7.92
C LEU A 191 -16.05 1.77 7.61
N ALA A 192 -16.62 2.84 8.14
CA ALA A 192 -16.22 4.22 7.89
C ALA A 192 -15.87 4.94 9.21
N SER A 193 -15.20 4.22 10.12
CA SER A 193 -14.73 4.79 11.38
C SER A 193 -13.71 5.89 11.15
N ASP A 194 -13.75 6.94 11.96
CA ASP A 194 -12.72 7.96 11.94
C ASP A 194 -11.35 7.37 12.29
N PRO A 195 -10.32 7.64 11.47
CA PRO A 195 -8.99 7.14 11.77
C PRO A 195 -8.43 7.85 13.01
N ARG A 196 -7.73 7.09 13.86
CA ARG A 196 -6.96 7.63 14.97
C ARG A 196 -5.87 8.60 14.48
N ASP A 197 -5.40 9.47 15.37
CA ASP A 197 -4.51 10.58 15.01
C ASP A 197 -3.18 10.12 14.38
N TRP A 198 -2.66 8.97 14.77
CA TRP A 198 -1.45 8.39 14.17
C TRP A 198 -1.56 8.25 12.65
N PHE A 199 -2.75 7.90 12.13
CA PHE A 199 -2.94 7.73 10.70
C PHE A 199 -2.83 9.08 9.99
N CYS A 200 -3.46 10.11 10.55
CA CYS A 200 -3.41 11.46 10.00
C CYS A 200 -1.98 12.01 10.02
N GLU A 201 -1.26 11.85 11.13
CA GLU A 201 0.12 12.29 11.25
C GLU A 201 1.08 11.50 10.34
N LEU A 202 0.84 10.20 10.16
CA LEU A 202 1.59 9.38 9.20
C LEU A 202 1.38 9.88 7.77
N ARG A 203 0.15 10.19 7.37
CA ARG A 203 -0.17 10.75 6.04
C ARG A 203 0.50 12.12 5.83
N LYS A 204 0.41 13.01 6.82
CA LYS A 204 1.08 14.33 6.78
C LYS A 204 2.59 14.19 6.68
N MET A 205 3.17 13.25 7.42
CA MET A 205 4.60 12.95 7.37
C MET A 205 5.00 12.46 5.98
N GLN A 206 4.32 11.45 5.43
CA GLN A 206 4.62 10.94 4.08
C GLN A 206 4.57 12.06 3.03
N PHE A 207 3.53 12.89 3.10
CA PHE A 207 3.39 14.06 2.22
C PHE A 207 4.57 15.03 2.36
N ARG A 208 4.88 15.44 3.59
CA ARG A 208 5.97 16.38 3.87
C ARG A 208 7.32 15.85 3.40
N VAL A 209 7.63 14.58 3.69
CA VAL A 209 8.92 13.96 3.36
C VAL A 209 9.06 13.82 1.85
N VAL A 210 8.10 13.19 1.17
CA VAL A 210 8.20 12.92 -0.28
C VAL A 210 8.33 14.22 -1.09
N ASN A 211 7.60 15.27 -0.70
CA ASN A 211 7.61 16.55 -1.42
C ASN A 211 8.96 17.29 -1.34
N GLN A 212 9.75 17.05 -0.29
CA GLN A 212 11.10 17.64 -0.20
C GLN A 212 12.06 17.07 -1.24
N TYR A 213 11.77 15.89 -1.79
CA TYR A 213 12.60 15.21 -2.79
C TYR A 213 12.00 15.25 -4.19
N LEU A 214 11.01 16.11 -4.44
CA LEU A 214 10.51 16.32 -5.79
C LEU A 214 11.66 16.75 -6.71
N PRO A 215 11.89 16.06 -7.84
CA PRO A 215 12.91 16.46 -8.80
C PRO A 215 12.62 17.87 -9.30
N LYS A 216 13.63 18.76 -9.30
CA LYS A 216 13.52 20.11 -9.88
C LYS A 216 13.21 20.11 -11.38
N VAL A 217 13.45 18.97 -12.05
CA VAL A 217 13.12 18.73 -13.46
C VAL A 217 12.26 17.46 -13.52
N PRO A 218 11.03 17.50 -14.07
CA PRO A 218 10.17 16.33 -14.09
C PRO A 218 10.85 15.15 -14.81
N PHE A 219 10.79 13.96 -14.20
CA PHE A 219 11.21 12.71 -14.85
C PHE A 219 10.54 12.60 -16.22
N LYS A 220 11.32 12.27 -17.27
CA LYS A 220 10.75 11.84 -18.55
C LYS A 220 9.88 10.62 -18.27
N VAL A 221 8.58 10.75 -18.46
CA VAL A 221 7.66 9.62 -18.50
C VAL A 221 8.17 8.69 -19.60
N VAL A 222 8.73 7.54 -19.20
CA VAL A 222 8.96 6.46 -20.15
C VAL A 222 7.58 5.88 -20.40
N SER A 223 6.98 6.29 -21.52
CA SER A 223 5.69 5.76 -21.98
C SER A 223 5.85 4.26 -22.30
N GLY A 224 5.68 3.44 -21.27
CA GLY A 224 5.45 2.00 -21.40
C GLY A 224 3.98 1.74 -21.26
N SER A 225 3.32 1.46 -22.38
CA SER A 225 1.93 1.00 -22.43
C SER A 225 1.77 -0.25 -21.57
N PHE A 226 0.86 -0.21 -20.60
CA PHE A 226 0.27 -1.42 -20.00
C PHE A 226 -1.00 -1.77 -20.75
#